data_AF-A0A968RWZ0-F1
#
_entry.id   AF-A0A968RWZ0-F1
#
_cell.length_a   1.000
_cell.length_b   1.000
_cell.length_c   1.000
_cell.angle_alpha   90.00
_cell.angle_beta   90.00
_cell.angle_gamma   90.00
#
_symmetry.space_group_name_H-M   'P 1'
#
loop_
_entity.id
_entity.type
_entity.pdbx_description
1 polymer ?
#
loop_
_entity_poly.entity_id
_entity_poly.type
_entity_poly.pdbx_seq_one_letter_code
_entity_poly.pdbx_strand_id
1 'polypeptide(L)'
;MANLFGRLFKGKKADQPQKSQQEAYFLDADSAKTLGNIDYMRKPNVSRRTFPKTMGNTSTELIQEISALERKVVTGGNEYSRSAAFSPKPAEAQKTPDPDTTATQRRRADNNLDMFRNMARDIKKP
;
A
#
# COMPACT_ATOMS: atom_id res chain seq x y z
N MET A 1 -37.19 -52.11 23.78
CA MET A 1 -36.81 -51.37 25.01
C MET A 1 -36.07 -50.12 24.60
N ALA A 2 -36.39 -49.00 25.25
CA ALA A 2 -36.10 -47.64 24.79
C ALA A 2 -34.61 -47.28 24.80
N ASN A 3 -34.21 -46.48 23.82
CA ASN A 3 -32.88 -45.90 23.65
C ASN A 3 -32.52 -44.99 24.86
N LEU A 4 -31.71 -45.52 25.79
CA LEU A 4 -31.33 -44.84 27.03
C LEU A 4 -30.01 -44.03 26.92
N PHE A 5 -29.31 -44.04 25.78
CA PHE A 5 -27.99 -43.38 25.65
C PHE A 5 -28.00 -42.01 24.94
N GLY A 6 -29.14 -41.54 24.43
CA GLY A 6 -29.22 -40.30 23.63
C GLY A 6 -29.49 -38.99 24.39
N ARG A 7 -29.63 -39.02 25.73
CA ARG A 7 -30.16 -37.87 26.51
C ARG A 7 -29.18 -37.20 27.47
N LEU A 8 -27.92 -37.63 27.55
CA LEU A 8 -26.96 -37.04 28.51
C LEU A 8 -25.97 -36.02 27.91
N PHE A 9 -25.98 -35.81 26.58
CA PHE A 9 -25.14 -34.79 25.92
C PHE A 9 -25.93 -33.63 25.30
N LYS A 10 -27.16 -33.37 25.76
CA LYS A 10 -27.92 -32.16 25.39
C LYS A 10 -27.67 -31.05 26.40
N GLY A 11 -26.39 -30.75 26.64
CA GLY A 11 -25.92 -29.56 27.31
C GLY A 11 -26.03 -28.38 26.37
N LYS A 12 -26.84 -27.40 26.77
CA LYS A 12 -27.16 -26.16 26.07
C LYS A 12 -25.88 -25.52 25.48
N LYS A 13 -25.82 -25.38 24.16
CA LYS A 13 -25.01 -24.32 23.56
C LYS A 13 -25.66 -23.03 24.03
N ALA A 14 -25.10 -22.44 25.08
CA ALA A 14 -25.37 -21.05 25.41
C ALA A 14 -25.21 -20.25 24.13
N ASP A 15 -26.18 -19.39 23.84
CA ASP A 15 -26.07 -18.38 22.81
C ASP A 15 -24.73 -17.67 23.04
N GLN A 16 -23.72 -18.02 22.22
CA GLN A 16 -22.59 -17.15 22.07
C GLN A 16 -23.21 -15.85 21.59
N PRO A 17 -22.99 -14.72 22.28
CA PRO A 17 -23.44 -13.44 21.74
C PRO A 17 -22.88 -13.39 20.34
N GLN A 18 -23.76 -13.33 19.34
CA GLN A 18 -23.35 -13.01 17.99
C GLN A 18 -22.52 -11.76 18.17
N LYS A 19 -21.20 -11.87 17.89
CA LYS A 19 -20.36 -10.69 17.77
C LYS A 19 -21.09 -9.87 16.73
N SER A 20 -21.82 -8.86 17.17
CA SER A 20 -22.27 -7.78 16.33
C SER A 20 -21.01 -7.41 15.61
N GLN A 21 -20.95 -7.71 14.31
CA GLN A 21 -19.82 -7.29 13.51
C GLN A 21 -19.84 -5.78 13.70
N GLN A 22 -18.91 -5.29 14.52
CA GLN A 22 -18.81 -3.87 14.79
C GLN A 22 -18.36 -3.31 13.46
N GLU A 23 -19.35 -2.92 12.65
CA GLU A 23 -19.11 -2.31 11.35
C GLU A 23 -18.24 -1.10 11.63
N ALA A 24 -17.00 -1.15 11.15
CA ALA A 24 -16.11 -0.03 11.30
C ALA A 24 -16.72 1.13 10.53
N TYR A 25 -16.96 2.24 11.21
CA TYR A 25 -17.38 3.47 10.56
C TYR A 25 -16.17 4.04 9.82
N PHE A 26 -16.12 3.82 8.52
CA PHE A 26 -15.17 4.49 7.65
C PHE A 26 -15.71 5.86 7.28
N LEU A 27 -14.85 6.86 7.33
CA LEU A 27 -15.16 8.16 6.75
C LEU A 27 -15.11 8.05 5.23
N ASP A 28 -15.95 8.84 4.55
CA ASP A 28 -15.82 9.03 3.11
C ASP A 28 -14.44 9.58 2.77
N ALA A 29 -13.94 9.26 1.57
CA ALA A 29 -12.62 9.68 1.10
C ALA A 29 -12.40 11.21 1.20
N ASP A 30 -13.48 11.99 1.07
CA ASP A 30 -13.46 13.45 1.14
C ASP A 30 -13.66 13.99 2.56
N SER A 31 -14.26 13.19 3.43
CA SER A 31 -14.45 13.51 4.86
C SER A 31 -13.22 13.16 5.69
N ALA A 32 -12.33 12.30 5.19
CA ALA A 32 -11.08 11.99 5.83
C ALA A 32 -10.20 13.26 5.90
N LYS A 33 -9.71 13.58 7.10
CA LYS A 33 -8.80 14.72 7.33
C LYS A 33 -7.46 14.46 6.64
N THR A 34 -7.36 14.82 5.36
CA THR A 34 -6.08 14.89 4.66
C THR A 34 -5.40 16.21 5.00
N LEU A 35 -4.08 16.22 5.17
CA LEU A 35 -3.30 17.43 5.45
C LEU A 35 -3.07 18.30 4.19
N GLY A 36 -3.98 18.25 3.21
CA GLY A 36 -3.80 18.88 1.91
C GLY A 36 -5.11 19.41 1.30
N ASN A 37 -4.97 20.22 0.25
CA ASN A 37 -6.12 20.72 -0.51
C ASN A 37 -6.59 19.64 -1.51
N ILE A 38 -7.79 19.09 -1.28
CA ILE A 38 -8.37 18.01 -2.08
C ILE A 38 -8.63 18.46 -3.53
N ASP A 39 -9.10 19.69 -3.73
CA ASP A 39 -9.36 20.24 -5.06
C ASP A 39 -8.06 20.31 -5.88
N TYR A 40 -6.97 20.74 -5.23
CA TYR A 40 -5.66 20.75 -5.85
C TYR A 40 -5.16 19.35 -6.20
N MET A 41 -5.38 18.37 -5.32
CA MET A 41 -4.95 17.00 -5.57
C MET A 41 -5.64 16.36 -6.77
N ARG A 42 -6.94 16.66 -6.95
CA ARG A 42 -7.78 16.10 -8.02
C ARG A 42 -7.71 16.86 -9.32
N LYS A 43 -7.43 18.17 -9.29
CA LYS A 43 -7.41 19.00 -10.50
C LYS A 43 -6.24 18.61 -11.41
N PRO A 44 -6.49 18.13 -12.64
CA PRO A 44 -5.41 17.87 -13.58
C PRO A 44 -4.89 19.17 -14.18
N ASN A 45 -3.57 19.28 -14.31
CA ASN A 45 -2.89 20.34 -15.02
C ASN A 45 -2.33 19.81 -16.35
N VAL A 46 -2.51 20.57 -17.43
CA VAL A 46 -2.03 20.20 -18.76
C VAL A 46 -0.58 20.66 -18.92
N SER A 47 0.32 19.73 -19.23
CA SER A 47 1.72 19.96 -19.56
C SER A 47 1.96 19.60 -21.03
N ARG A 48 2.48 20.58 -21.79
CA ARG A 48 2.81 20.44 -23.21
C ARG A 48 4.32 20.48 -23.39
N ARG A 49 4.89 19.44 -24.00
CA ARG A 49 6.31 19.33 -24.33
C ARG A 49 6.46 19.12 -25.82
N THR A 50 7.24 19.97 -26.47
CA THR A 50 7.52 19.89 -27.91
C THR A 50 8.97 19.48 -28.12
N PHE A 51 9.19 18.49 -28.98
CA PHE A 51 10.53 18.02 -29.32
C PHE A 51 10.95 18.53 -30.70
N PRO A 52 12.20 19.01 -30.85
CA PRO A 52 12.73 19.44 -32.13
C PRO A 52 12.80 18.25 -33.11
N LYS A 53 12.77 18.56 -34.40
CA LYS A 53 12.92 17.55 -35.46
C LYS A 53 14.29 16.88 -35.36
N THR A 54 14.33 15.56 -35.50
CA THR A 54 15.57 14.78 -35.60
C THR A 54 15.66 14.13 -36.98
N MET A 55 16.86 13.70 -37.38
CA MET A 55 17.07 13.00 -38.65
C MET A 55 16.19 11.74 -38.69
N GLY A 56 15.12 11.76 -39.49
CA GLY A 56 14.18 10.64 -39.64
C GLY A 56 12.85 10.77 -38.88
N ASN A 57 12.60 11.83 -38.12
CA ASN A 57 11.30 12.06 -37.47
C ASN A 57 10.83 13.51 -37.57
N THR A 58 9.54 13.69 -37.84
CA THR A 58 8.84 14.96 -37.72
C THR A 58 8.81 15.44 -36.27
N SER A 59 8.65 16.75 -36.07
CA SER A 59 8.56 17.34 -34.72
C SER A 59 7.40 16.68 -33.99
N THR A 60 7.68 16.18 -32.79
CA THR A 60 6.68 15.48 -31.97
C THR A 60 6.25 16.35 -30.81
N GLU A 61 4.97 16.22 -30.47
CA GLU A 61 4.38 16.88 -29.31
C GLU A 61 3.92 15.81 -28.31
N LEU A 62 4.19 16.07 -27.03
CA LEU A 62 3.74 15.28 -25.92
C LEU A 62 2.86 16.13 -25.01
N ILE A 63 1.58 15.76 -24.92
CA ILE A 63 0.56 16.41 -24.11
C ILE A 63 0.21 15.47 -22.97
N GLN A 64 0.40 15.93 -21.73
CA GLN A 64 0.11 15.18 -20.51
C GLN A 64 -0.84 15.96 -19.60
N GLU A 65 -1.81 15.26 -19.03
CA GLU A 65 -2.61 15.72 -17.91
C GLU A 65 -2.02 15.13 -16.62
N ILE A 66 -1.60 15.98 -15.68
CA ILE A 66 -0.93 15.60 -14.45
C ILE A 66 -1.69 16.17 -13.26
N SER A 67 -2.18 15.31 -12.38
CA SER A 67 -2.71 15.67 -11.06
C SER A 67 -1.77 15.16 -9.95
N ALA A 68 -2.08 15.42 -8.68
CA ALA A 68 -1.28 14.88 -7.58
C ALA A 68 -1.47 13.36 -7.40
N LEU A 69 -2.60 12.83 -7.89
CA LEU A 69 -2.97 11.42 -7.75
C LEU A 69 -2.57 10.59 -8.97
N GLU A 70 -2.64 11.17 -10.17
CA GLU A 70 -2.49 10.42 -11.41
C GLU A 70 -1.86 11.23 -12.54
N ARG A 71 -1.36 10.49 -13.55
CA ARG A 71 -0.81 11.04 -14.79
C ARG A 71 -1.48 10.34 -15.97
N LYS A 72 -1.98 11.12 -16.91
CA LYS A 72 -2.58 10.64 -18.16
C LYS A 72 -1.85 11.26 -19.36
N VAL A 73 -1.44 10.41 -20.30
CA VAL A 73 -0.84 10.86 -21.57
C VAL A 73 -1.96 11.01 -22.59
N VAL A 74 -2.15 12.22 -23.11
CA VAL A 74 -3.21 12.56 -24.08
C VAL A 74 -2.69 12.42 -25.52
N THR A 75 -1.44 12.79 -25.76
CA THR A 75 -0.80 12.71 -27.08
C THR A 75 0.70 12.49 -26.91
N GLY A 76 1.31 11.68 -27.78
CA GLY A 76 2.71 11.26 -27.69
C GLY A 76 2.81 9.80 -27.27
N GLY A 77 3.03 8.92 -28.25
CA GLY A 77 3.11 7.48 -28.07
C GLY A 77 4.34 7.09 -27.25
N ASN A 78 4.16 6.94 -25.94
CA ASN A 78 5.01 6.08 -25.15
C ASN A 78 4.12 5.41 -24.09
N GLU A 79 3.70 4.18 -24.38
CA GLU A 79 2.86 3.34 -23.51
C GLU A 79 3.56 2.95 -22.20
N TYR A 80 4.86 3.26 -22.06
CA TYR A 80 5.71 2.93 -20.91
C TYR A 80 5.57 3.87 -19.69
N SER A 81 4.50 4.66 -19.59
CA SER A 81 4.22 5.46 -18.38
C SER A 81 2.82 5.25 -17.81
N ARG A 82 2.15 4.13 -18.16
CA ARG A 82 1.13 3.56 -17.29
C ARG A 82 1.84 3.01 -16.04
N SER A 83 2.27 3.88 -15.14
CA SER A 83 2.52 3.46 -13.76
C SER A 83 1.25 2.77 -13.31
N ALA A 84 1.37 1.48 -13.00
CA ALA A 84 0.30 0.58 -12.61
C ALA A 84 -0.80 1.35 -11.87
N ALA A 85 -2.03 1.25 -12.36
CA ALA A 85 -3.20 1.69 -11.61
C ALA A 85 -3.00 1.18 -10.18
N PHE A 86 -2.92 2.09 -9.21
CA PHE A 86 -3.14 1.74 -7.83
C PHE A 86 -4.60 1.31 -7.76
N SER A 87 -4.86 0.05 -8.10
CA SER A 87 -6.07 -0.62 -7.62
C SER A 87 -5.93 -0.59 -6.11
N PRO A 88 -6.80 0.13 -5.37
CA PRO A 88 -6.83 -0.01 -3.94
C PRO A 88 -7.27 -1.45 -3.69
N LYS A 89 -6.31 -2.36 -3.50
CA LYS A 89 -6.58 -3.65 -2.90
C LYS A 89 -7.21 -3.32 -1.54
N PRO A 90 -8.43 -3.80 -1.23
CA PRO A 90 -9.02 -3.59 0.09
C PRO A 90 -7.98 -3.96 1.12
N ALA A 91 -7.61 -2.99 1.96
CA ALA A 91 -6.68 -3.22 3.04
C ALA A 91 -7.33 -4.23 3.98
N GLU A 92 -6.95 -5.51 3.85
CA GLU A 92 -7.16 -6.47 4.92
C GLU A 92 -6.60 -5.86 6.19
N ALA A 93 -7.45 -5.78 7.21
CA ALA A 93 -7.20 -5.12 8.48
C ALA A 93 -5.79 -5.45 9.00
N GLN A 94 -4.88 -4.48 8.86
CA GLN A 94 -3.59 -4.54 9.51
C GLN A 94 -3.84 -4.43 11.01
N LYS A 95 -3.66 -5.55 11.71
CA LYS A 95 -3.54 -5.54 13.17
C LYS A 95 -2.41 -4.58 13.53
N THR A 96 -2.70 -3.61 14.38
CA THR A 96 -1.69 -2.76 15.03
C THR A 96 -0.62 -3.65 15.66
N PRO A 97 0.69 -3.41 15.42
CA PRO A 97 1.71 -4.16 16.11
C PRO A 97 1.74 -3.74 17.59
N ASP A 98 1.60 -4.72 18.48
CA ASP A 98 1.88 -4.56 19.91
C ASP A 98 3.32 -4.02 20.10
N PRO A 99 3.55 -3.02 20.98
CA PRO A 99 4.84 -2.33 21.08
C PRO A 99 6.00 -3.18 21.64
N ASP A 100 5.76 -4.39 22.15
CA ASP A 100 6.75 -5.09 23.00
C ASP A 100 7.56 -6.21 22.33
N THR A 101 7.25 -6.62 21.10
CA THR A 101 8.00 -7.70 20.42
C THR A 101 9.03 -7.21 19.39
N THR A 102 8.99 -5.93 19.00
CA THR A 102 9.84 -5.38 17.92
C THR A 102 11.27 -5.04 18.34
N ALA A 103 11.57 -4.95 19.64
CA ALA A 103 12.91 -4.57 20.12
C ALA A 103 13.95 -5.70 19.91
N THR A 104 13.55 -6.96 20.12
CA THR A 104 14.44 -8.12 19.99
C THR A 104 14.65 -8.52 18.52
N GLN A 105 13.67 -8.26 17.66
CA GLN A 105 13.75 -8.57 16.23
C GLN A 105 14.65 -7.57 15.47
N ARG A 106 14.73 -6.31 15.93
CA ARG A 106 15.66 -5.29 15.40
C ARG A 106 17.13 -5.55 15.69
N ARG A 107 17.45 -6.40 16.68
CA ARG A 107 18.83 -6.77 17.05
C ARG A 107 19.27 -8.13 16.51
N ARG A 108 18.54 -8.72 15.56
CA ARG A 108 18.99 -9.97 14.94
C ARG A 108 20.21 -9.66 14.08
N ALA A 109 21.34 -10.28 14.42
CA ALA A 109 22.54 -10.24 13.59
C ALA A 109 22.23 -10.95 12.28
N ASP A 110 21.99 -10.19 11.23
CA ASP A 110 21.96 -10.69 9.88
C ASP A 110 23.41 -10.75 9.35
N ASN A 111 23.74 -11.86 8.69
CA ASN A 111 25.08 -12.07 8.13
C ASN A 111 25.35 -11.18 6.90
N ASN A 112 24.35 -10.40 6.45
CA ASN A 112 24.47 -9.50 5.30
C ASN A 112 25.43 -8.33 5.56
N LEU A 113 25.53 -7.88 6.82
CA LEU A 113 26.37 -6.76 7.19
C LEU A 113 27.78 -7.17 7.63
N ASP A 114 28.09 -8.47 7.66
CA ASP A 114 29.35 -8.96 8.21
C ASP A 114 30.56 -8.69 7.30
N MET A 115 30.37 -8.69 5.98
CA MET A 115 31.43 -8.28 5.04
C MET A 115 31.86 -6.83 5.28
N PHE A 116 30.91 -5.93 5.54
CA PHE A 116 31.18 -4.52 5.81
C PHE A 116 31.77 -4.29 7.20
N ARG A 117 31.29 -5.02 8.21
CA ARG A 117 31.82 -4.94 9.59
C ARG A 117 33.27 -5.42 9.67
N ASN A 118 33.62 -6.48 8.95
CA ASN A 118 34.99 -7.01 8.93
C ASN A 118 35.94 -6.01 8.26
N MET A 119 35.55 -5.45 7.10
CA MET A 119 36.34 -4.41 6.41
C MET A 119 36.55 -3.17 7.30
N ALA A 120 35.51 -2.72 8.02
CA ALA A 120 35.63 -1.59 8.94
C ALA A 120 36.58 -1.88 10.12
N ARG A 121 36.64 -3.12 10.60
CA ARG A 121 37.58 -3.52 11.66
C ARG A 121 39.02 -3.56 11.19
N ASP A 122 39.26 -3.97 9.95
CA ASP A 122 40.60 -4.02 9.38
C ASP A 122 41.16 -2.63 9.07
N ILE A 123 40.31 -1.66 8.68
CA ILE A 123 40.72 -0.25 8.49
C ILE A 123 41.15 0.42 9.80
N LYS A 124 40.62 -0.02 10.95
CA LYS A 124 40.93 0.57 12.27
C LYS A 124 42.15 -0.07 12.95
N LYS A 125 42.74 -1.13 12.39
CA LYS A 125 44.00 -1.66 12.90
C LYS A 125 45.15 -0.73 12.44
N PRO A 126 46.00 -0.24 13.37
CA PRO A 126 47.16 0.58 13.02
C PRO A 126 48.20 -0.18 12.19
#